data_AF-A0A2D6NA41-F1
#
_entry.id   AF-A0A2D6NA41-F1
#
_cell.length_a   1.000
_cell.length_b   1.000
_cell.length_c   1.000
_cell.angle_alpha   90.00
_cell.angle_beta   90.00
_cell.angle_gamma   90.00
#
_symmetry.space_group_name_H-M   'P 1'
#
loop_
_entity.id
_entity.type
_entity.pdbx_description
1 polymer ?
#
loop_
_entity_poly.entity_id
_entity_poly.type
_entity_poly.pdbx_seq_one_letter_code
_entity_poly.pdbx_strand_id
1 'polypeptide(L)'
;MGALVVLGAGRAFRTELRGLIARISSATARFQGTEVALQTPPGPGDLSGEDSAQSAPQHSQEEQQLEQGQEDAPGELDRILALLEAMPGTALDLEEQRQVAQELREQVEQGEQRYQHLLARAQAILDEERQLSQYWRFRFLASWLVPTTQKVLRWFASVEMALTRESDHILWTPSIPNAHEREIIWVVLQNAELLEANEQRQMRISELGREFVAFQAARAASQPAARAAS
;
A
#
# COMPACT_ATOMS: atom_id res chain seq x y z
N MET A 1 24.27 8.27 -46.68
CA MET A 1 23.07 9.12 -46.48
C MET A 1 22.37 8.70 -45.19
N GLY A 2 22.66 9.32 -44.04
CA GLY A 2 22.14 8.85 -42.74
C GLY A 2 22.05 9.90 -41.63
N ALA A 3 22.11 11.19 -41.98
CA ALA A 3 22.13 12.28 -41.00
C ALA A 3 20.76 12.97 -40.78
N LEU A 4 19.71 12.55 -41.50
CA LEU A 4 18.42 13.26 -41.53
C LEU A 4 17.34 12.67 -40.60
N VAL A 5 17.57 11.51 -39.98
CA VAL A 5 16.57 10.85 -39.10
C VAL A 5 16.69 11.28 -37.63
N VAL A 6 17.87 11.78 -37.20
CA VAL A 6 18.12 12.11 -35.78
C VAL A 6 17.46 13.42 -35.32
N LEU A 7 17.10 14.32 -36.25
CA LEU A 7 16.42 15.58 -35.91
C LEU A 7 14.90 15.42 -35.63
N GLY A 8 14.29 14.31 -36.04
CA GLY A 8 12.86 14.05 -35.82
C GLY A 8 12.52 13.60 -34.39
N ALA A 9 13.37 12.75 -33.80
CA ALA A 9 13.13 12.15 -32.49
C ALA A 9 13.11 13.18 -31.34
N GLY A 10 13.97 14.21 -31.42
CA GLY A 10 14.01 15.27 -30.41
C GLY A 10 12.76 16.18 -30.40
N ARG A 11 12.09 16.33 -31.55
CA ARG A 11 10.82 17.09 -31.63
C ARG A 11 9.66 16.29 -31.04
N ALA A 12 9.56 15.00 -31.35
CA ALA A 12 8.53 14.11 -30.81
C ALA A 12 8.61 14.01 -29.27
N PHE A 13 9.83 13.86 -28.73
CA PHE A 13 10.03 13.82 -27.28
C PHE A 13 9.62 15.11 -26.58
N ARG A 14 9.95 16.30 -27.14
CA ARG A 14 9.54 17.58 -26.56
C ARG A 14 8.02 17.78 -26.56
N THR A 15 7.33 17.30 -27.59
CA THR A 15 5.86 17.36 -27.64
C THR A 15 5.23 16.40 -26.63
N GLU A 16 5.78 15.19 -26.47
CA GLU A 16 5.30 14.23 -25.46
C GLU A 16 5.56 14.73 -24.04
N LEU A 17 6.74 15.30 -23.78
CA LEU A 17 7.08 15.86 -22.46
C LEU A 17 6.18 17.04 -22.09
N ARG A 18 5.87 17.95 -23.02
CA ARG A 18 4.90 19.03 -22.78
C ARG A 18 3.50 18.48 -22.54
N GLY A 19 3.10 17.45 -23.28
CA GLY A 19 1.83 16.76 -23.07
C GLY A 19 1.75 16.04 -21.72
N LEU A 20 2.88 15.56 -21.19
CA LEU A 20 2.98 14.98 -19.87
C LEU A 20 2.85 16.03 -18.77
N ILE A 21 3.59 17.14 -18.88
CA ILE A 21 3.52 18.27 -17.93
C ILE A 21 2.10 18.82 -17.86
N ALA A 22 1.45 19.06 -19.00
CA ALA A 22 0.07 19.54 -19.05
C ALA A 22 -0.92 18.56 -18.38
N ARG A 23 -0.72 17.25 -18.57
CA ARG A 23 -1.54 16.21 -17.93
C ARG A 23 -1.35 16.18 -16.41
N ILE A 24 -0.11 16.25 -15.94
CA ILE A 24 0.20 16.33 -14.50
C ILE A 24 -0.45 17.58 -13.89
N SER A 25 -0.24 18.76 -14.48
CA SER A 25 -0.85 20.00 -13.99
C SER A 25 -2.39 19.94 -13.99
N SER A 26 -3.00 19.32 -15.01
CA SER A 26 -4.46 19.13 -15.05
C SER A 26 -4.99 18.13 -14.01
N ALA A 27 -4.22 17.09 -13.70
CA ALA A 27 -4.57 16.12 -12.68
C ALA A 27 -4.46 16.75 -11.29
N THR A 28 -3.38 17.48 -11.02
CA THR A 28 -3.21 18.23 -9.76
C THR A 28 -4.30 19.29 -9.58
N ALA A 29 -4.71 19.98 -10.65
CA ALA A 29 -5.81 20.95 -10.60
C ALA A 29 -7.18 20.30 -10.32
N ARG A 30 -7.41 19.06 -10.78
CA ARG A 30 -8.64 18.32 -10.44
C ARG A 30 -8.65 17.86 -8.99
N PHE A 31 -7.52 17.38 -8.47
CA PHE A 31 -7.40 16.94 -7.08
C PHE A 31 -7.53 18.06 -6.05
N GLN A 32 -7.22 19.31 -6.41
CA GLN A 32 -7.43 20.46 -5.52
C GLN A 32 -8.85 21.05 -5.56
N GLY A 33 -9.69 20.63 -6.52
CA GLY A 33 -11.05 21.16 -6.69
C GLY A 33 -12.17 20.16 -6.40
N THR A 34 -11.90 18.85 -6.36
CA THR A 34 -12.83 17.86 -5.85
C THR A 34 -12.50 17.56 -4.40
N GLU A 35 -13.21 18.22 -3.48
CA GLU A 35 -13.61 17.54 -2.24
C GLU A 35 -14.19 16.19 -2.66
N VAL A 36 -13.44 15.12 -2.44
CA VAL A 36 -13.99 13.78 -2.47
C VAL A 36 -14.94 13.74 -1.29
N ALA A 37 -16.20 14.08 -1.55
CA ALA A 37 -17.30 13.76 -0.66
C ALA A 37 -17.33 12.23 -0.58
N LEU A 38 -16.56 11.66 0.34
CA LEU A 38 -16.84 10.35 0.90
C LEU A 38 -18.29 10.45 1.36
N GLN A 39 -19.20 9.81 0.63
CA GLN A 39 -20.58 9.67 1.05
C GLN A 39 -20.58 8.83 2.32
N THR A 40 -20.44 9.50 3.46
CA THR A 40 -20.76 8.94 4.76
C THR A 40 -22.23 8.53 4.70
N PRO A 41 -22.60 7.28 5.04
CA PRO A 41 -24.01 6.92 5.14
C PRO A 41 -24.70 7.87 6.15
N PRO A 42 -25.95 8.29 5.88
CA PRO A 42 -26.65 9.25 6.73
C PRO A 42 -26.88 8.65 8.11
N GLY A 43 -26.07 9.07 9.08
CA GLY A 43 -26.32 8.89 10.50
C GLY A 43 -27.34 9.95 10.96
N PRO A 44 -28.29 9.60 11.84
CA PRO A 44 -29.30 10.54 12.31
C PRO A 44 -28.72 11.43 13.42
N GLY A 45 -28.89 12.75 13.28
CA GLY A 45 -28.89 13.67 14.40
C GLY A 45 -27.88 14.81 14.32
N ASP A 46 -28.35 15.96 13.85
CA ASP A 46 -27.78 17.29 14.09
C ASP A 46 -27.42 17.50 15.57
N LEU A 47 -26.23 18.04 15.84
CA LEU A 47 -26.06 19.16 16.77
C LEU A 47 -24.83 20.00 16.38
N SER A 48 -25.11 21.27 16.09
CA SER A 48 -24.19 22.38 15.85
C SER A 48 -23.29 22.69 17.07
N GLY A 49 -22.06 23.16 16.83
CA GLY A 49 -21.24 23.76 17.89
C GLY A 49 -19.79 24.02 17.51
N GLU A 50 -19.52 25.28 17.14
CA GLU A 50 -18.29 26.10 17.23
C GLU A 50 -16.92 25.49 17.61
N ASP A 51 -15.94 25.83 16.76
CA ASP A 51 -14.67 26.51 17.08
C ASP A 51 -13.78 25.93 18.20
N SER A 52 -12.72 25.21 17.83
CA SER A 52 -11.48 25.09 18.61
C SER A 52 -10.35 24.46 17.79
N ALA A 53 -9.38 25.30 17.41
CA ALA A 53 -8.03 24.88 17.10
C ALA A 53 -7.29 24.53 18.39
N GLN A 54 -6.92 23.26 18.61
CA GLN A 54 -5.95 22.89 19.64
C GLN A 54 -5.36 21.49 19.39
N SER A 55 -4.03 21.47 19.23
CA SER A 55 -3.06 20.44 19.65
C SER A 55 -3.28 18.98 19.24
N ALA A 56 -2.46 18.53 18.30
CA ALA A 56 -2.20 17.10 18.06
C ALA A 56 -1.55 16.45 19.29
N PRO A 57 -2.00 15.25 19.74
CA PRO A 57 -1.47 14.61 20.94
C PRO A 57 -0.23 13.75 20.64
N GLN A 58 0.66 13.71 21.62
CA GLN A 58 1.80 12.79 21.73
C GLN A 58 1.29 11.35 21.90
N HIS A 59 1.19 10.57 20.81
CA HIS A 59 0.64 9.21 20.86
C HIS A 59 1.68 8.09 21.06
N SER A 60 2.94 8.41 21.35
CA SER A 60 4.05 7.43 21.29
C SER A 60 4.44 6.77 22.63
N GLN A 61 3.76 7.05 23.75
CA GLN A 61 4.11 6.49 25.06
C GLN A 61 3.10 5.48 25.64
N GLU A 62 1.89 5.38 25.10
CA GLU A 62 0.89 4.40 25.59
C GLU A 62 1.03 3.01 24.94
N GLU A 63 1.55 2.90 23.72
CA GLU A 63 1.71 1.59 23.06
C GLU A 63 2.76 0.69 23.73
N GLN A 64 3.78 1.24 24.38
CA GLN A 64 4.79 0.44 25.09
C GLN A 64 4.33 -0.13 26.43
N GLN A 65 3.22 0.33 26.99
CA GLN A 65 2.65 -0.25 28.22
C GLN A 65 1.65 -1.37 27.95
N LEU A 66 1.11 -1.46 26.72
CA LEU A 66 0.16 -2.51 26.33
C LEU A 66 0.83 -3.87 26.08
N GLU A 67 2.11 -3.91 25.69
CA GLU A 67 2.82 -5.18 25.44
C GLU A 67 3.36 -5.88 26.70
N GLN A 68 3.42 -5.19 27.86
CA GLN A 68 3.94 -5.78 29.10
C GLN A 68 2.85 -6.31 30.05
N GLY A 69 1.57 -6.17 29.69
CA GLY A 69 0.42 -6.60 30.49
C GLY A 69 -0.21 -7.92 30.07
N GLN A 70 0.43 -8.69 29.19
CA GLN A 70 -0.06 -10.00 28.73
C GLN A 70 0.53 -11.14 29.58
N GLU A 71 0.52 -10.98 30.90
CA GLU A 71 0.60 -12.12 31.81
C GLU A 71 -0.76 -12.80 31.81
N ASP A 72 -0.76 -14.13 31.67
CA ASP A 72 -1.87 -15.07 31.85
C ASP A 72 -2.56 -14.83 33.21
N ALA A 73 -3.31 -13.74 33.34
CA ALA A 73 -4.24 -13.57 34.42
C ALA A 73 -5.24 -14.73 34.27
N PRO A 74 -5.40 -15.63 35.26
CA PRO A 74 -6.53 -16.56 35.25
C PRO A 74 -7.77 -15.72 34.98
N GLY A 75 -8.47 -16.07 33.89
CA GLY A 75 -9.35 -15.16 33.18
C GLY A 75 -10.26 -14.42 34.16
N GLU A 76 -10.52 -13.13 33.94
CA GLU A 76 -11.42 -12.38 34.82
C GLU A 76 -12.73 -13.13 35.13
N LEU A 77 -13.16 -13.99 34.20
CA LEU A 77 -14.26 -14.95 34.40
C LEU A 77 -14.05 -15.94 35.54
N ASP A 78 -12.87 -16.54 35.71
CA ASP A 78 -12.56 -17.42 36.83
C ASP A 78 -12.56 -16.65 38.15
N ARG A 79 -12.14 -15.38 38.14
CA ARG A 79 -12.22 -14.49 39.32
C ARG A 79 -13.66 -14.09 39.63
N ILE A 80 -14.47 -13.77 38.62
CA ILE A 80 -15.88 -13.44 38.77
C ILE A 80 -16.67 -14.66 39.25
N LEU A 81 -16.39 -15.85 38.71
CA LEU A 81 -16.96 -17.12 39.17
C LEU A 81 -16.57 -17.43 40.61
N ALA A 82 -15.28 -17.30 40.97
CA ALA A 82 -14.82 -17.48 42.34
C ALA A 82 -15.46 -16.47 43.31
N LEU A 83 -15.67 -15.22 42.89
CA LEU A 83 -16.37 -14.20 43.69
C LEU A 83 -17.86 -14.53 43.88
N LEU A 84 -18.53 -15.05 42.85
CA LEU A 84 -19.92 -15.49 42.92
C LEU A 84 -20.08 -16.72 43.84
N GLU A 85 -19.16 -17.68 43.78
CA GLU A 85 -19.12 -18.85 44.68
C GLU A 85 -18.83 -18.46 46.14
N ALA A 86 -18.06 -17.39 46.36
CA ALA A 86 -17.68 -16.91 47.68
C ALA A 86 -18.75 -16.05 48.37
N MET A 87 -19.91 -15.78 47.76
CA MET A 87 -20.99 -15.00 48.39
C MET A 87 -21.98 -15.92 49.14
N PRO A 88 -21.93 -15.99 50.48
CA PRO A 88 -22.92 -16.71 51.27
C PRO A 88 -24.25 -15.94 51.32
N GLY A 89 -25.30 -16.46 50.70
CA GLY A 89 -26.67 -15.99 50.96
C GLY A 89 -27.61 -15.86 49.77
N THR A 90 -27.16 -16.08 48.53
CA THR A 90 -28.08 -16.18 47.38
C THR A 90 -28.65 -17.60 47.32
N ALA A 91 -29.86 -17.78 47.84
CA ALA A 91 -30.61 -19.03 47.83
C ALA A 91 -31.12 -19.45 46.43
N LEU A 92 -30.28 -19.34 45.39
CA LEU A 92 -30.47 -20.08 44.16
C LEU A 92 -30.03 -21.52 44.40
N ASP A 93 -30.78 -22.47 43.82
CA ASP A 93 -30.40 -23.87 43.84
C ASP A 93 -29.03 -24.05 43.17
N LEU A 94 -28.20 -24.97 43.67
CA LEU A 94 -26.87 -25.22 43.12
C LEU A 94 -26.94 -25.61 41.63
N GLU A 95 -28.04 -26.23 41.21
CA GLU A 95 -28.31 -26.55 39.81
C GLU A 95 -28.54 -25.30 38.96
N GLU A 96 -29.29 -24.31 39.46
CA GLU A 96 -29.52 -23.04 38.77
C GLU A 96 -28.20 -22.27 38.62
N GLN A 97 -27.37 -22.24 39.66
CA GLN A 97 -26.04 -21.60 39.58
C GLN A 97 -25.15 -22.24 38.50
N ARG A 98 -25.18 -23.58 38.38
CA ARG A 98 -24.43 -24.29 37.34
C ARG A 98 -24.95 -24.00 35.94
N GLN A 99 -26.27 -23.93 35.76
CA GLN A 99 -26.88 -23.59 34.47
C GLN A 99 -26.49 -22.18 34.04
N VAL A 100 -26.59 -21.20 34.94
CA VAL A 100 -26.18 -19.80 34.66
C VAL A 100 -24.69 -19.73 34.30
N ALA A 101 -23.82 -20.44 35.04
CA ALA A 101 -22.39 -20.46 34.73
C ALA A 101 -22.09 -21.12 33.37
N GLN A 102 -22.81 -22.17 32.99
CA GLN A 102 -22.69 -22.79 31.66
C GLN A 102 -23.14 -21.84 30.56
N GLU A 103 -24.30 -21.19 30.73
CA GLU A 103 -24.81 -20.22 29.75
C GLU A 103 -23.85 -19.05 29.56
N LEU A 104 -23.28 -18.50 30.64
CA LEU A 104 -22.28 -17.44 30.55
C LEU A 104 -21.01 -17.89 29.83
N ARG A 105 -20.54 -19.11 30.07
CA ARG A 105 -19.37 -19.67 29.35
C ARG A 105 -19.65 -19.80 27.86
N GLU A 106 -20.81 -20.32 27.50
CA GLU A 106 -21.22 -20.43 26.09
C GLU A 106 -21.35 -19.05 25.43
N GLN A 107 -21.93 -18.06 26.13
CA GLN A 107 -22.03 -16.69 25.63
C GLN A 107 -20.66 -16.05 25.41
N VAL A 108 -19.71 -16.27 26.33
CA VAL A 108 -18.33 -15.78 26.18
C VAL A 108 -17.65 -16.45 25.00
N GLU A 109 -17.73 -17.78 24.88
CA GLU A 109 -17.11 -18.51 23.77
C GLU A 109 -17.69 -18.07 22.42
N GLN A 110 -19.01 -17.89 22.33
CA GLN A 110 -19.66 -17.34 21.15
C GLN A 110 -19.20 -15.90 20.86
N GLY A 111 -19.04 -15.08 21.91
CA GLY A 111 -18.51 -13.73 21.80
C GLY A 111 -17.09 -13.70 21.23
N GLU A 112 -16.21 -14.56 21.73
CA GLU A 112 -14.84 -14.70 21.27
C GLU A 112 -14.78 -15.18 19.81
N GLN A 113 -15.55 -16.22 19.46
CA GLN A 113 -15.64 -16.70 18.08
C GLN A 113 -16.13 -15.60 17.11
N ARG A 114 -17.14 -14.82 17.51
CA ARG A 114 -17.62 -13.67 16.72
C ARG A 114 -16.54 -12.61 16.56
N TYR A 115 -15.81 -12.29 17.63
CA TYR A 115 -14.71 -11.33 17.58
C TYR A 115 -13.60 -11.78 16.63
N GLN A 116 -13.15 -13.04 16.74
CA GLN A 116 -12.14 -13.61 15.86
C GLN A 116 -12.59 -13.60 14.39
N HIS A 117 -13.85 -13.95 14.13
CA HIS A 117 -14.42 -13.87 12.78
C HIS A 117 -14.43 -12.43 12.24
N LEU A 118 -14.80 -11.44 13.06
CA LEU A 118 -14.77 -10.03 12.66
C LEU A 118 -13.34 -9.54 12.38
N LEU A 119 -12.36 -9.93 13.20
CA LEU A 119 -10.95 -9.62 12.97
C LEU A 119 -10.44 -10.21 11.65
N ALA A 120 -10.69 -11.51 11.42
CA ALA A 120 -10.31 -12.17 10.18
C ALA A 120 -10.97 -11.50 8.97
N ARG A 121 -12.24 -11.09 9.10
CA ARG A 121 -12.95 -10.36 8.05
C ARG A 121 -12.35 -8.99 7.79
N ALA A 122 -11.99 -8.24 8.83
CA ALA A 122 -11.35 -6.93 8.70
C ALA A 122 -9.98 -7.04 8.02
N GLN A 123 -9.17 -8.02 8.40
CA GLN A 123 -7.88 -8.30 7.75
C GLN A 123 -8.06 -8.62 6.27
N ALA A 124 -9.03 -9.48 5.92
CA ALA A 124 -9.31 -9.80 4.52
C ALA A 124 -9.68 -8.57 3.68
N ILE A 125 -10.45 -7.63 4.24
CA ILE A 125 -10.80 -6.37 3.56
C ILE A 125 -9.56 -5.49 3.37
N LEU A 126 -8.71 -5.36 4.40
CA LEU A 126 -7.48 -4.58 4.30
C LEU A 126 -6.52 -5.14 3.25
N ASP A 127 -6.41 -6.46 3.15
CA ASP A 127 -5.59 -7.12 2.14
C ASP A 127 -6.14 -6.90 0.73
N GLU A 128 -7.46 -6.97 0.55
CA GLU A 128 -8.12 -6.67 -0.72
C GLU A 128 -7.87 -5.23 -1.16
N GLU A 129 -8.07 -4.25 -0.27
CA GLU A 129 -7.81 -2.83 -0.53
C GLU A 129 -6.33 -2.56 -0.84
N ARG A 130 -5.41 -3.25 -0.15
CA ARG A 130 -3.97 -3.17 -0.43
C ARG A 130 -3.65 -3.68 -1.83
N GLN A 131 -4.22 -4.82 -2.23
CA GLN A 131 -4.03 -5.39 -3.57
C GLN A 131 -4.59 -4.48 -4.67
N LEU A 132 -5.78 -3.91 -4.47
CA LEU A 132 -6.39 -2.95 -5.40
C LEU A 132 -5.54 -1.69 -5.54
N SER A 133 -5.07 -1.14 -4.41
CA SER A 133 -4.18 0.03 -4.39
C SER A 133 -2.87 -0.23 -5.13
N GLN A 134 -2.25 -1.39 -4.91
CA GLN A 134 -1.02 -1.80 -5.60
C GLN A 134 -1.25 -1.98 -7.11
N TYR A 135 -2.37 -2.60 -7.50
CA TYR A 135 -2.78 -2.74 -8.89
C TYR A 135 -2.89 -1.37 -9.58
N TRP A 136 -3.61 -0.42 -8.96
CA TRP A 136 -3.75 0.92 -9.51
C TRP A 136 -2.42 1.67 -9.57
N ARG A 137 -1.60 1.61 -8.51
CA ARG A 137 -0.24 2.17 -8.48
C ARG A 137 0.57 1.70 -9.69
N PHE A 138 0.62 0.39 -9.94
CA PHE A 138 1.34 -0.16 -11.10
C PHE A 138 0.69 0.21 -12.43
N ARG A 139 -0.63 0.32 -12.48
CA ARG A 139 -1.32 0.78 -13.69
C ARG A 139 -0.95 2.21 -14.04
N PHE A 140 -0.92 3.10 -13.06
CA PHE A 140 -0.49 4.48 -13.22
C PHE A 140 0.98 4.57 -13.63
N LEU A 141 1.87 3.88 -12.92
CA LEU A 141 3.31 3.84 -13.27
C LEU A 141 3.53 3.37 -14.71
N ALA A 142 2.86 2.29 -15.15
CA ALA A 142 2.97 1.79 -16.51
C ALA A 142 2.45 2.79 -17.57
N SER A 143 1.49 3.64 -17.21
CA SER A 143 0.99 4.69 -18.10
C SER A 143 1.88 5.94 -18.15
N TRP A 144 2.62 6.20 -17.07
CA TRP A 144 3.42 7.41 -16.90
C TRP A 144 4.88 7.23 -17.33
N LEU A 145 5.46 6.04 -17.12
CA LEU A 145 6.83 5.74 -17.53
C LEU A 145 6.92 5.61 -19.05
N VAL A 146 7.84 6.34 -19.65
CA VAL A 146 8.15 6.26 -21.09
C VAL A 146 8.72 4.87 -21.43
N PRO A 147 8.45 4.31 -22.63
CA PRO A 147 8.92 2.96 -22.99
C PRO A 147 10.42 2.72 -22.79
N THR A 148 11.26 3.73 -23.04
CA THR A 148 12.71 3.66 -22.80
C THR A 148 13.02 3.45 -21.32
N THR A 149 12.38 4.21 -20.42
CA THR A 149 12.51 4.05 -18.96
C THR A 149 12.07 2.65 -18.51
N GLN A 150 10.98 2.13 -19.06
CA GLN A 150 10.52 0.76 -18.77
C GLN A 150 11.50 -0.30 -19.28
N LYS A 151 12.18 -0.06 -20.41
CA LYS A 151 13.24 -0.95 -20.92
C LYS A 151 14.45 -0.96 -19.99
N VAL A 152 14.88 0.20 -19.51
CA VAL A 152 15.99 0.31 -18.54
C VAL A 152 15.65 -0.42 -17.25
N LEU A 153 14.45 -0.21 -16.70
CA LEU A 153 14.02 -0.90 -15.48
C LEU A 153 13.95 -2.43 -15.65
N ARG A 154 13.42 -2.94 -16.77
CA ARG A 154 13.42 -4.38 -17.05
C ARG A 154 14.81 -4.96 -17.15
N TRP A 155 15.77 -4.20 -17.68
CA TRP A 155 17.16 -4.63 -17.71
C TRP A 155 17.76 -4.66 -16.30
N PHE A 156 17.52 -3.66 -15.45
CA PHE A 156 17.90 -3.71 -14.03
C PHE A 156 17.31 -4.95 -13.32
N ALA A 157 16.06 -5.33 -13.65
CA ALA A 157 15.45 -6.55 -13.10
C ALA A 157 16.13 -7.84 -13.55
N SER A 158 16.84 -7.82 -14.68
CA SER A 158 17.57 -8.98 -15.22
C SER A 158 19.02 -9.09 -14.74
N VAL A 159 19.54 -8.04 -14.10
CA VAL A 159 20.93 -7.99 -13.64
C VAL A 159 20.94 -8.07 -12.12
N GLU A 160 21.54 -9.13 -11.58
CA GLU A 160 21.67 -9.31 -10.12
C GLU A 160 22.71 -8.37 -9.49
N MET A 161 23.64 -7.83 -10.29
CA MET A 161 24.70 -6.95 -9.79
C MET A 161 24.21 -5.51 -9.60
N ALA A 162 24.65 -4.88 -8.52
CA ALA A 162 24.48 -3.44 -8.33
C ALA A 162 25.43 -2.67 -9.26
N LEU A 163 24.93 -1.58 -9.84
CA LEU A 163 25.67 -0.81 -10.86
C LEU A 163 25.95 0.60 -10.38
N THR A 164 27.16 1.09 -10.65
CA THR A 164 27.45 2.52 -10.48
C THR A 164 26.82 3.33 -11.59
N ARG A 165 26.59 4.62 -11.34
CA ARG A 165 26.05 5.57 -12.32
C ARG A 165 26.91 5.62 -13.59
N GLU A 166 28.24 5.59 -13.44
CA GLU A 166 29.18 5.65 -14.56
C GLU A 166 29.06 4.41 -15.44
N SER A 167 28.94 3.23 -14.81
CA SER A 167 28.79 1.95 -15.52
C SER A 167 27.50 1.92 -16.34
N ASP A 168 26.39 2.39 -15.76
CA ASP A 168 25.12 2.49 -16.45
C ASP A 168 25.18 3.43 -17.66
N HIS A 169 25.79 4.61 -17.51
CA HIS A 169 25.95 5.55 -18.63
C HIS A 169 26.69 4.92 -19.81
N ILE A 170 27.76 4.17 -19.55
CA ILE A 170 28.52 3.49 -20.60
C ILE A 170 27.65 2.45 -21.29
N LEU A 171 26.94 1.62 -20.52
CA LEU A 171 26.09 0.53 -21.04
C LEU A 171 24.93 1.05 -21.90
N TRP A 172 24.30 2.15 -21.51
CA TRP A 172 23.14 2.70 -22.23
C TRP A 172 23.48 3.71 -23.31
N THR A 173 24.73 4.17 -23.43
CA THR A 173 25.15 5.15 -24.45
C THR A 173 24.73 4.77 -25.88
N PRO A 174 24.84 3.51 -26.33
CA PRO A 174 24.41 3.14 -27.69
C PRO A 174 22.90 3.25 -27.92
N SER A 175 22.08 3.02 -26.89
CA SER A 175 20.61 3.05 -26.99
C SER A 175 20.01 4.42 -26.66
N ILE A 176 20.65 5.17 -25.78
CA ILE A 176 20.20 6.47 -25.26
C ILE A 176 21.42 7.39 -25.30
N PRO A 177 21.78 7.99 -26.45
CA PRO A 177 23.04 8.73 -26.60
C PRO A 177 23.13 9.99 -25.73
N ASN A 178 21.99 10.63 -25.44
CA ASN A 178 21.94 11.84 -24.64
C ASN A 178 22.18 11.53 -23.14
N ALA A 179 23.29 12.04 -22.59
CA ALA A 179 23.63 11.84 -21.18
C ALA A 179 22.58 12.41 -20.22
N HIS A 180 21.98 13.55 -20.55
CA HIS A 180 20.94 14.16 -19.72
C HIS A 180 19.67 13.32 -19.66
N GLU A 181 19.32 12.64 -20.77
CA GLU A 181 18.16 11.74 -20.79
C GLU A 181 18.40 10.51 -19.90
N ARG A 182 19.60 9.92 -19.95
CA ARG A 182 19.98 8.82 -19.05
C ARG A 182 19.90 9.23 -17.58
N GLU A 183 20.37 10.43 -17.26
CA GLU A 183 20.29 11.01 -15.92
C GLU A 183 18.83 11.18 -15.44
N ILE A 184 17.95 11.72 -16.30
CA ILE A 184 16.53 11.86 -15.98
C ILE A 184 15.89 10.49 -15.72
N ILE A 185 16.20 9.48 -16.53
CA ILE A 185 15.70 8.11 -16.34
C ILE A 185 16.07 7.59 -14.94
N TRP A 186 17.31 7.80 -14.51
CA TRP A 186 17.76 7.43 -13.18
C TRP A 186 16.97 8.12 -12.07
N VAL A 187 16.90 9.44 -12.13
CA VAL A 187 16.18 10.25 -11.13
C VAL A 187 14.71 9.84 -11.07
N VAL A 188 14.08 9.61 -12.22
CA VAL A 188 12.69 9.15 -12.31
C VAL A 188 12.52 7.78 -11.65
N LEU A 189 13.39 6.82 -11.93
CA LEU A 189 13.30 5.47 -11.36
C LEU A 189 13.56 5.46 -9.85
N GLN A 190 14.49 6.30 -9.38
CA GLN A 190 14.77 6.44 -7.94
C GLN A 190 13.63 7.14 -7.20
N ASN A 191 13.10 8.24 -7.74
CA ASN A 191 11.98 8.97 -7.14
C ASN A 191 10.68 8.15 -7.11
N ALA A 192 10.53 7.22 -8.07
CA ALA A 192 9.42 6.26 -8.08
C ALA A 192 9.66 5.05 -7.16
N GLU A 193 10.76 5.02 -6.40
CA GLU A 193 11.17 3.92 -5.52
C GLU A 193 11.37 2.59 -6.26
N LEU A 194 11.64 2.62 -7.56
CA LEU A 194 11.85 1.42 -8.40
C LEU A 194 13.32 0.99 -8.41
N LEU A 195 14.22 1.91 -8.10
CA LEU A 195 15.62 1.64 -7.83
C LEU A 195 15.98 2.17 -6.43
N GLU A 196 16.87 1.48 -5.75
CA GLU A 196 17.42 1.89 -4.46
C GLU A 196 18.95 1.96 -4.54
N ALA A 197 19.53 2.94 -3.86
CA ALA A 197 20.97 3.09 -3.76
C ALA A 197 21.47 2.34 -2.52
N ASN A 198 22.52 1.53 -2.67
CA ASN A 198 23.21 0.95 -1.52
C ASN A 198 24.18 1.96 -0.88
N GLU A 199 24.81 1.57 0.23
CA GLU A 199 25.80 2.39 0.95
C GLU A 199 26.99 2.82 0.07
N GLN A 200 27.31 2.02 -0.95
CA GLN A 200 28.38 2.29 -1.93
C GLN A 200 27.91 3.13 -3.12
N ARG A 201 26.70 3.71 -3.07
CA ARG A 201 26.07 4.47 -4.16
C ARG A 201 25.89 3.67 -5.46
N GLN A 202 25.89 2.34 -5.37
CA GLN A 202 25.49 1.48 -6.48
C GLN A 202 23.98 1.33 -6.44
N MET A 203 23.36 1.39 -7.62
CA MET A 203 21.93 1.20 -7.74
C MET A 203 21.62 -0.27 -7.95
N ARG A 204 20.57 -0.73 -7.28
CA ARG A 204 19.93 -2.02 -7.51
C ARG A 204 18.43 -1.81 -7.67
N ILE A 205 17.78 -2.77 -8.30
CA ILE A 205 16.32 -2.77 -8.35
C ILE A 205 15.75 -3.00 -6.95
N SER A 206 14.78 -2.18 -6.55
CA SER A 206 14.08 -2.34 -5.27
C SER A 206 13.09 -3.52 -5.34
N GLU A 207 12.51 -3.89 -4.20
CA GLU A 207 11.44 -4.89 -4.19
C GLU A 207 10.23 -4.43 -5.01
N LEU A 208 9.80 -3.18 -4.82
CA LEU A 208 8.73 -2.57 -5.61
C LEU A 208 9.04 -2.56 -7.11
N GLY A 209 10.30 -2.30 -7.48
CA GLY A 209 10.76 -2.37 -8.86
C GLY A 209 10.58 -3.77 -9.46
N ARG A 210 10.95 -4.82 -8.71
CA ARG A 210 10.76 -6.22 -9.12
C ARG A 210 9.29 -6.57 -9.28
N GLU A 211 8.46 -6.24 -8.28
CA GLU A 211 7.02 -6.46 -8.32
C GLU A 211 6.38 -5.78 -9.55
N PHE A 212 6.77 -4.54 -9.84
CA PHE A 212 6.27 -3.80 -11.00
C PHE A 212 6.67 -4.45 -12.34
N VAL A 213 7.90 -4.98 -12.45
CA VAL A 213 8.33 -5.73 -13.65
C VAL A 213 7.54 -7.03 -13.78
N ALA A 214 7.33 -7.77 -12.68
CA ALA A 214 6.51 -8.98 -12.66
C ALA A 214 5.06 -8.69 -13.08
N PHE A 215 4.47 -7.61 -12.58
CA PHE A 215 3.15 -7.13 -12.98
C PHE A 215 3.05 -6.86 -14.48
N GLN A 216 4.06 -6.20 -15.07
CA GLN A 216 4.10 -5.96 -16.51
C GLN A 216 4.19 -7.27 -17.31
N ALA A 217 5.00 -8.22 -16.85
CA ALA A 217 5.16 -9.53 -17.49
C ALA A 217 3.84 -10.32 -17.46
N ALA A 218 3.19 -10.41 -16.30
CA ALA A 218 1.89 -11.06 -16.14
C ALA A 218 0.84 -10.43 -17.08
N ARG A 219 0.79 -9.10 -17.14
CA ARG A 219 -0.15 -8.40 -18.03
C ARG A 219 0.15 -8.62 -19.51
N ALA A 220 1.41 -8.72 -19.91
CA ALA A 220 1.79 -9.05 -21.28
C ALA A 220 1.36 -10.48 -21.64
N ALA A 221 1.48 -11.43 -20.69
CA ALA A 221 1.04 -12.81 -20.86
C ALA A 221 -0.49 -12.96 -21.00
N SER A 222 -1.28 -12.07 -20.39
CA SER A 222 -2.75 -12.11 -20.49
C SER A 222 -3.34 -11.48 -21.76
N GLN A 223 -2.59 -10.64 -22.49
CA GLN A 223 -3.06 -9.98 -23.72
C GLN A 223 -3.25 -10.87 -24.98
N PRO A 224 -2.42 -11.89 -25.28
CA PRO A 224 -2.52 -12.65 -26.54
C PRO A 224 -3.85 -13.41 -26.69
N ALA A 225 -4.45 -13.89 -25.59
CA ALA A 225 -5.76 -14.54 -25.63
C ALA A 225 -6.88 -13.62 -26.13
N ALA A 226 -6.82 -12.33 -25.79
CA ALA A 226 -7.82 -11.35 -26.23
C ALA A 226 -7.69 -11.00 -27.71
N ARG A 227 -6.45 -10.92 -28.24
CA ARG A 227 -6.22 -10.61 -29.66
C ARG A 227 -6.57 -11.74 -30.61
N ALA A 228 -6.47 -12.99 -30.18
CA ALA A 228 -6.86 -14.15 -31.01
C ALA A 228 -8.38 -14.35 -31.11
N ALA A 229 -9.16 -13.71 -30.21
CA ALA A 229 -10.62 -13.78 -30.17
C ALA A 229 -11.31 -12.56 -30.82
N SER A 230 -10.53 -11.60 -31.34
CA SER A 230 -11.00 -10.38 -32.03
C SER A 230 -10.87 -10.54 -33.54
#